data_AF-A0A915LYK7-F1
#
_entry.id   AF-A0A915LYK7-F1
#
_cell.length_a   1.000
_cell.length_b   1.000
_cell.length_c   1.000
_cell.angle_alpha   90.00
_cell.angle_beta   90.00
_cell.angle_gamma   90.00
#
_symmetry.space_group_name_H-M   'P 1'
#
loop_
_entity.id
_entity.type
_entity.pdbx_description
1 polymer ?
#
loop_
_entity_poly.entity_id
_entity_poly.type
_entity_poly.pdbx_seq_one_letter_code
_entity_poly.pdbx_strand_id
1 'polypeptide(L)'
;INKQKNNYLDQIDQLKLENENLCKTIGEKDEKIKLCEEQIKKFDEENKKFLEEITQLNSKNKNLSKEAKEKEQKIRLVNDQLQEANQKNQSLLEDIDQLNSEKRNLIKEFKEKIQVINDQLKEANTSSNEKINLIEAKLGELYTNLDKLQNETEKPVHFVKLDNKLTSISTSKTCCKNACINSNVNYGSCIFNKGFVRIVDYLKVEYHSVEGGKENNKKILVFAQRSFNKPTNNNNQHLFYFEIKIIEKAENQK
;
A
#
# COMPACT_ATOMS: atom_id res chain seq x y z
N ILE A 1 -105.89 17.28 126.67
CA ILE A 1 -104.87 18.33 126.52
C ILE A 1 -103.45 17.79 126.74
N ASN A 2 -103.10 17.23 127.92
CA ASN A 2 -101.73 16.74 128.19
C ASN A 2 -101.24 15.57 127.31
N LYS A 3 -102.10 14.59 126.98
CA LYS A 3 -101.71 13.44 126.13
C LYS A 3 -101.36 13.83 124.69
N GLN A 4 -102.05 14.83 124.15
CA GLN A 4 -101.85 15.31 122.79
C GLN A 4 -100.59 16.18 122.69
N LYS A 5 -100.32 17.00 123.72
CA LYS A 5 -99.08 17.75 123.88
C LYS A 5 -97.85 16.84 123.95
N ASN A 6 -97.92 15.74 124.71
CA ASN A 6 -96.82 14.77 124.81
C ASN A 6 -96.55 14.06 123.47
N ASN A 7 -97.60 13.70 122.71
CA ASN A 7 -97.43 13.13 121.36
C ASN A 7 -96.75 14.11 120.39
N TYR A 8 -97.14 15.41 120.41
CA TYR A 8 -96.47 16.42 119.60
C TYR A 8 -95.00 16.64 120.01
N LEU A 9 -94.66 16.54 121.30
CA LEU A 9 -93.28 16.60 121.79
C LEU A 9 -92.45 15.40 121.27
N ASP A 10 -92.99 14.19 121.37
CA ASP A 10 -92.32 12.97 120.86
C ASP A 10 -92.09 13.05 119.34
N GLN A 11 -93.05 13.56 118.57
CA GLN A 11 -92.90 13.79 117.13
C GLN A 11 -91.82 14.83 116.81
N ILE A 12 -91.76 15.93 117.58
CA ILE A 12 -90.73 16.96 117.41
C ILE A 12 -89.34 16.38 117.67
N ASP A 13 -89.17 15.55 118.70
CA ASP A 13 -87.87 14.98 119.03
C ASP A 13 -87.46 13.88 118.03
N GLN A 14 -88.41 13.09 117.50
CA GLN A 14 -88.16 12.20 116.36
C GLN A 14 -87.71 12.96 115.12
N LEU A 15 -88.39 14.05 114.76
CA LEU A 15 -88.04 14.89 113.61
C LEU A 15 -86.68 15.57 113.78
N LYS A 16 -86.29 15.96 115.00
CA LYS A 16 -84.94 16.49 115.26
C LYS A 16 -83.87 15.43 115.03
N LEU A 17 -84.06 14.23 115.56
CA LEU A 17 -83.12 13.12 115.39
C LEU A 17 -83.01 12.72 113.90
N GLU A 18 -84.14 12.68 113.19
CA GLU A 18 -84.17 12.43 111.76
C GLU A 18 -83.43 13.52 110.97
N ASN A 19 -83.66 14.80 111.29
CA ASN A 19 -82.94 15.91 110.69
C ASN A 19 -81.43 15.87 110.96
N GLU A 20 -80.99 15.52 112.18
CA GLU A 20 -79.57 15.34 112.49
C GLU A 20 -78.93 14.21 111.65
N ASN A 21 -79.64 13.09 111.50
CA ASN A 21 -79.18 11.98 110.66
C ASN A 21 -79.14 12.34 109.17
N LEU A 22 -80.13 13.10 108.69
CA LEU A 22 -80.16 13.63 107.34
C LEU A 22 -78.98 14.59 107.10
N CYS A 23 -78.70 15.50 108.03
CA CYS A 23 -77.56 16.43 107.94
C CYS A 23 -76.22 15.67 107.85
N LYS A 24 -76.03 14.61 108.65
CA LYS A 24 -74.82 13.75 108.56
C LYS A 24 -74.71 13.08 107.19
N THR A 25 -75.81 12.50 106.71
CA THR A 25 -75.86 11.82 105.41
C THR A 25 -75.57 12.77 104.25
N ILE A 26 -76.10 14.00 104.32
CA ILE A 26 -75.82 15.05 103.33
C ILE A 26 -74.33 15.41 103.35
N GLY A 27 -73.74 15.61 104.53
CA GLY A 27 -72.31 15.89 104.66
C GLY A 27 -71.42 14.82 104.05
N GLU A 28 -71.68 13.54 104.33
CA GLU A 28 -70.94 12.42 103.72
C GLU A 28 -71.08 12.36 102.19
N LYS A 29 -72.27 12.68 101.66
CA LYS A 29 -72.51 12.73 100.22
C LYS A 29 -71.77 13.90 99.58
N ASP A 30 -71.77 15.07 100.20
CA ASP A 30 -71.05 16.24 99.71
C ASP A 30 -69.54 16.01 99.64
N GLU A 31 -68.95 15.31 100.63
CA GLU A 31 -67.55 14.91 100.60
C GLU A 31 -67.25 13.94 99.44
N LYS A 32 -68.12 12.96 99.20
CA LYS A 32 -67.99 12.03 98.06
C LYS A 32 -68.13 12.76 96.72
N ILE A 33 -69.04 13.73 96.61
CA ILE A 33 -69.20 14.56 95.41
C ILE A 33 -67.92 15.33 95.12
N LYS A 34 -67.34 16.00 96.13
CA LYS A 34 -66.07 16.72 95.97
C LYS A 34 -64.95 15.80 95.48
N LEU A 35 -64.82 14.61 96.05
CA LEU A 35 -63.82 13.63 95.61
C LEU A 35 -64.04 13.19 94.15
N CYS A 36 -65.29 12.93 93.76
CA CYS A 36 -65.64 12.60 92.38
C CYS A 36 -65.31 13.76 91.42
N GLU A 37 -65.61 15.01 91.80
CA GLU A 37 -65.30 16.19 91.00
C GLU A 37 -63.78 16.36 90.79
N GLU A 38 -62.97 16.10 91.81
CA GLU A 38 -61.51 16.11 91.69
C GLU A 38 -61.00 15.00 90.75
N GLN A 39 -61.59 13.81 90.80
CA GLN A 39 -61.23 12.71 89.89
C GLN A 39 -61.62 13.04 88.44
N ILE A 40 -62.80 13.62 88.22
CA ILE A 40 -63.24 14.05 86.88
C ILE A 40 -62.24 15.06 86.29
N LYS A 41 -61.82 16.06 87.07
CA LYS A 41 -60.82 17.04 86.61
C LYS A 41 -59.49 16.40 86.20
N LYS A 42 -59.01 15.42 86.97
CA LYS A 42 -57.78 14.68 86.62
C LYS A 42 -57.94 13.90 85.32
N PHE A 43 -59.05 13.20 85.15
CA PHE A 43 -59.32 12.47 83.90
C PHE A 43 -59.48 13.40 82.70
N ASP A 44 -60.09 14.57 82.87
CA ASP A 44 -60.20 15.57 81.79
C ASP A 44 -58.82 16.10 81.35
N GLU A 45 -57.89 16.29 82.28
CA GLU A 45 -56.52 16.69 81.96
C GLU A 45 -55.75 15.58 81.23
N GLU A 46 -55.89 14.33 81.67
CA GLU A 46 -55.30 13.16 81.00
C GLU A 46 -55.85 12.98 79.58
N ASN A 47 -57.17 13.09 79.42
CA ASN A 47 -57.82 13.00 78.11
C ASN A 47 -57.34 14.07 77.14
N LYS A 48 -57.09 15.31 77.61
CA LYS A 48 -56.50 16.37 76.79
C LYS A 48 -55.09 16.00 76.33
N LYS A 49 -54.24 15.48 77.22
CA LYS A 49 -52.88 15.03 76.86
C LYS A 49 -52.92 13.90 75.83
N PHE A 50 -53.81 12.92 76.00
CA PHE A 50 -53.96 11.83 75.04
C PHE A 50 -54.46 12.33 73.67
N LEU A 51 -55.39 13.30 73.64
CA LEU A 51 -55.85 13.90 72.39
C LEU A 51 -54.74 14.65 71.65
N GLU A 52 -53.86 15.35 72.37
CA GLU A 52 -52.68 16.01 71.79
C GLU A 52 -51.72 14.98 71.18
N GLU A 53 -51.42 13.90 71.91
CA GLU A 53 -50.54 12.82 71.43
C GLU A 53 -51.12 12.13 70.18
N ILE A 54 -52.42 11.82 70.18
CA ILE A 54 -53.12 11.25 69.02
C ILE A 54 -52.98 12.18 67.80
N THR A 55 -53.14 13.49 68.01
CA THR A 55 -53.03 14.47 66.93
C THR A 55 -51.61 14.51 66.35
N GLN A 56 -50.59 14.48 67.22
CA GLN A 56 -49.19 14.44 66.80
C GLN A 56 -48.87 13.16 66.03
N LEU A 57 -49.30 11.99 66.54
CA LEU A 57 -49.09 10.69 65.90
C LEU A 57 -49.77 10.63 64.53
N ASN A 58 -50.98 11.15 64.40
CA ASN A 58 -51.68 11.23 63.13
C ASN A 58 -50.94 12.10 62.11
N SER A 59 -50.38 13.24 62.54
CA SER A 59 -49.57 14.09 61.67
C SER A 59 -48.31 13.38 61.18
N LYS A 60 -47.62 12.64 62.08
CA LYS A 60 -46.42 11.88 61.78
C LYS A 60 -46.70 10.73 60.82
N ASN A 61 -47.77 9.97 61.05
CA ASN A 61 -48.21 8.88 60.16
C ASN A 61 -48.55 9.38 58.76
N LYS A 62 -49.19 10.55 58.65
CA LYS A 62 -49.48 11.16 57.35
C LYS A 62 -48.21 11.50 56.57
N ASN A 63 -47.19 12.02 57.24
CA ASN A 63 -45.90 12.34 56.61
C ASN A 63 -45.14 11.07 56.21
N LEU A 64 -45.05 10.08 57.11
CA LEU A 64 -44.42 8.79 56.80
C LEU A 64 -45.11 8.08 55.63
N SER A 65 -46.44 8.16 55.54
CA SER A 65 -47.19 7.61 54.41
C SER A 65 -46.84 8.30 53.08
N LYS A 66 -46.62 9.61 53.08
CA LYS A 66 -46.15 10.33 51.88
C LYS A 66 -44.74 9.90 51.49
N GLU A 67 -43.81 9.86 52.43
CA GLU A 67 -42.43 9.42 52.18
C GLU A 67 -42.37 7.99 51.65
N ALA A 68 -43.20 7.09 52.19
CA ALA A 68 -43.30 5.72 51.72
C ALA A 68 -43.73 5.65 50.24
N LYS A 69 -44.76 6.42 49.85
CA LYS A 69 -45.23 6.50 48.46
C LYS A 69 -44.16 7.07 47.53
N GLU A 70 -43.45 8.11 47.95
CA GLU A 70 -42.37 8.70 47.15
C GLU A 70 -41.21 7.72 46.95
N LYS A 71 -40.81 6.99 48.00
CA LYS A 71 -39.78 5.95 47.90
C LYS A 71 -40.22 4.81 47.01
N GLU A 72 -41.48 4.40 47.08
CA GLU A 72 -42.04 3.36 46.22
C GLU A 72 -42.00 3.77 44.75
N GLN A 73 -42.35 5.02 44.42
CA GLN A 73 -42.24 5.55 43.06
C GLN A 73 -40.79 5.57 42.55
N LYS A 74 -39.83 5.98 43.40
CA LYS A 74 -38.40 5.96 43.04
C LYS A 74 -37.89 4.54 42.78
N ILE A 75 -38.32 3.57 43.59
CA ILE A 75 -37.96 2.15 43.38
C ILE A 75 -38.50 1.65 42.04
N ARG A 76 -39.75 1.98 41.69
CA ARG A 76 -40.33 1.62 40.39
C ARG A 76 -39.51 2.19 39.24
N LEU A 77 -39.18 3.48 39.28
CA LEU A 77 -38.37 4.12 38.23
C LEU A 77 -36.98 3.47 38.08
N VAL A 78 -36.31 3.17 39.19
CA VAL A 78 -34.99 2.51 39.16
C VAL A 78 -35.10 1.09 38.60
N ASN A 79 -36.17 0.36 38.93
CA ASN A 79 -36.41 -0.97 38.38
C ASN A 79 -36.65 -0.93 36.86
N ASP A 80 -37.42 0.04 36.37
CA ASP A 80 -37.66 0.22 34.92
C ASP A 80 -36.34 0.52 34.20
N GLN A 81 -35.51 1.42 34.74
CA GLN A 81 -34.18 1.72 34.20
C GLN A 81 -33.25 0.49 34.21
N LEU A 82 -33.28 -0.31 35.27
CA LEU A 82 -32.50 -1.54 35.37
C LEU A 82 -32.94 -2.56 34.32
N GLN A 83 -34.25 -2.69 34.09
CA GLN A 83 -34.79 -3.56 33.05
C GLN A 83 -34.34 -3.14 31.65
N GLU A 84 -34.43 -1.84 31.33
CA GLU A 84 -33.92 -1.32 30.05
C GLU A 84 -32.43 -1.56 29.86
N ALA A 85 -31.62 -1.33 30.90
CA ALA A 85 -30.19 -1.59 30.87
C ALA A 85 -29.88 -3.07 30.63
N ASN A 86 -30.62 -3.97 31.27
CA ASN A 86 -30.47 -5.42 31.07
C ASN A 86 -30.82 -5.85 29.65
N GLN A 87 -31.90 -5.30 29.08
CA GLN A 87 -32.27 -5.58 27.69
C GLN A 87 -31.20 -5.11 26.70
N LYS A 88 -30.64 -3.90 26.91
CA LYS A 88 -29.53 -3.39 26.10
C LYS A 88 -28.27 -4.26 26.23
N ASN A 89 -27.94 -4.69 27.45
CA ASN A 89 -26.80 -5.57 27.67
C ASN A 89 -26.96 -6.92 26.97
N GLN A 90 -28.18 -7.48 26.96
CA GLN A 90 -28.46 -8.73 26.25
C GLN A 90 -28.29 -8.56 24.74
N SER A 91 -28.82 -7.50 24.14
CA SER A 91 -28.63 -7.19 22.72
C SER A 91 -27.14 -7.03 22.36
N LEU A 92 -26.37 -6.35 23.20
CA LEU A 92 -24.93 -6.17 22.97
C LEU A 92 -24.15 -7.48 23.04
N LEU A 93 -24.56 -8.42 23.90
CA LEU A 93 -23.94 -9.75 23.96
C LEU A 93 -24.20 -10.53 22.67
N GLU A 94 -25.41 -10.47 22.14
CA GLU A 94 -25.77 -11.10 20.86
C GLU A 94 -24.95 -10.52 19.70
N ASP A 95 -24.77 -9.19 19.65
CA ASP A 95 -23.93 -8.52 18.65
C ASP A 95 -22.45 -8.97 18.75
N ILE A 96 -21.91 -9.08 19.97
CA ILE A 96 -20.54 -9.57 20.21
C ILE A 96 -20.37 -10.99 19.68
N ASP A 97 -21.33 -11.87 19.94
CA ASP A 97 -21.29 -13.25 19.46
C ASP A 97 -21.36 -13.33 17.94
N GLN A 98 -22.21 -12.51 17.31
CA GLN A 98 -22.29 -12.40 15.86
C GLN A 98 -20.95 -11.93 15.27
N LEU A 99 -20.37 -10.84 15.76
CA LEU A 99 -19.09 -10.32 15.29
C LEU A 99 -17.95 -11.33 15.47
N ASN A 100 -17.95 -12.07 16.57
CA ASN A 100 -16.97 -13.15 16.79
C ASN A 100 -17.16 -14.31 15.82
N SER A 101 -18.38 -14.63 15.41
CA SER A 101 -18.64 -15.63 14.37
C SER A 101 -18.14 -15.16 13.00
N GLU A 102 -18.43 -13.92 12.61
CA GLU A 102 -17.99 -13.30 11.35
C GLU A 102 -16.46 -13.25 11.28
N LYS A 103 -15.81 -12.81 12.36
CA LYS A 103 -14.35 -12.80 12.49
C LYS A 103 -13.74 -14.19 12.26
N ARG A 104 -14.33 -15.24 12.85
CA ARG A 104 -13.86 -16.63 12.66
C ARG A 104 -14.00 -17.08 11.20
N ASN A 105 -15.11 -16.75 10.56
CA ASN A 105 -15.34 -17.08 9.15
C ASN A 105 -14.34 -16.37 8.24
N LEU A 106 -14.13 -15.06 8.43
CA LEU A 106 -13.13 -14.30 7.68
C LEU A 106 -11.72 -14.87 7.85
N ILE A 107 -11.32 -15.22 9.08
CA ILE A 107 -10.02 -15.86 9.33
C ILE A 107 -9.89 -17.18 8.56
N LYS A 108 -10.95 -17.97 8.50
CA LYS A 108 -10.96 -19.24 7.75
C LYS A 108 -10.80 -18.99 6.25
N GLU A 109 -11.58 -18.06 5.69
CA GLU A 109 -11.48 -17.68 4.27
C GLU A 109 -10.09 -17.15 3.91
N PHE A 110 -9.49 -16.31 4.75
CA PHE A 110 -8.15 -15.80 4.51
C PHE A 110 -7.10 -16.90 4.57
N LYS A 111 -7.22 -17.86 5.50
CA LYS A 111 -6.31 -19.01 5.56
C LYS A 111 -6.40 -19.87 4.29
N GLU A 112 -7.61 -20.12 3.81
CA GLU A 112 -7.82 -20.88 2.57
C GLU A 112 -7.23 -20.15 1.36
N LYS A 113 -7.43 -18.84 1.23
CA LYS A 113 -6.82 -18.03 0.16
C LYS A 113 -5.29 -18.02 0.21
N ILE A 114 -4.71 -17.86 1.40
CA ILE A 114 -3.25 -17.91 1.60
C ILE A 114 -2.71 -19.28 1.17
N GLN A 115 -3.41 -20.37 1.51
CA GLN A 115 -3.01 -21.71 1.11
C GLN A 115 -3.00 -21.86 -0.41
N VAL A 116 -4.08 -21.45 -1.09
CA VAL A 116 -4.16 -21.49 -2.56
C VAL A 116 -3.03 -20.68 -3.22
N ILE A 117 -2.76 -19.47 -2.73
CA ILE A 117 -1.68 -18.62 -3.27
C ILE A 117 -0.31 -19.29 -3.06
N ASN A 118 -0.06 -19.88 -1.90
CA ASN A 118 1.19 -20.59 -1.62
C ASN A 118 1.39 -21.79 -2.54
N ASP A 119 0.32 -22.56 -2.79
CA ASP A 119 0.37 -23.71 -3.69
C ASP A 119 0.66 -23.26 -5.13
N GLN A 120 -0.01 -22.21 -5.61
CA GLN A 120 0.24 -21.61 -6.93
C GLN A 120 1.67 -21.06 -7.07
N LEU A 121 2.21 -20.40 -6.03
CA LEU A 121 3.59 -19.91 -6.02
C LEU A 121 4.59 -21.07 -6.10
N LYS A 122 4.32 -22.18 -5.40
CA LYS A 122 5.18 -23.36 -5.44
C LYS A 122 5.20 -24.01 -6.83
N GLU A 123 4.04 -24.12 -7.47
CA GLU A 123 3.92 -24.63 -8.84
C GLU A 123 4.64 -23.72 -9.85
N ALA A 124 4.41 -22.41 -9.77
CA ALA A 124 5.05 -21.42 -10.63
C ALA A 124 6.58 -21.45 -10.49
N ASN A 125 7.09 -21.52 -9.26
CA ASN A 125 8.52 -21.63 -8.99
C ASN A 125 9.11 -22.92 -9.56
N THR A 126 8.41 -24.05 -9.42
CA THR A 126 8.85 -25.34 -9.97
C THR A 126 8.95 -25.27 -11.50
N SER A 127 7.90 -24.79 -12.17
CA SER A 127 7.89 -24.60 -13.63
C SER A 127 8.96 -23.61 -14.11
N SER A 128 9.19 -22.53 -13.36
CA SER A 128 10.23 -21.55 -13.70
C SER A 128 11.63 -22.16 -13.58
N ASN A 129 11.90 -22.93 -12.52
CA ASN A 129 13.17 -23.63 -12.36
C ASN A 129 13.42 -24.66 -13.48
N GLU A 130 12.39 -25.40 -13.90
CA GLU A 130 12.49 -26.31 -15.05
C GLU A 130 12.90 -25.57 -16.33
N LYS A 131 12.32 -24.39 -16.58
CA LYS A 131 12.68 -23.55 -17.74
C LYS A 131 14.10 -22.99 -17.63
N ILE A 132 14.51 -22.56 -16.44
CA ILE A 132 15.88 -22.08 -16.19
C ILE A 132 16.88 -23.20 -16.50
N ASN A 133 16.66 -24.40 -15.96
CA ASN A 133 17.52 -25.56 -16.22
C ASN A 133 17.62 -25.90 -17.71
N LEU A 134 16.51 -25.79 -18.46
CA LEU A 134 16.51 -26.01 -19.91
C LEU A 134 17.32 -24.93 -20.67
N ILE A 135 17.22 -23.67 -20.24
CA ILE A 135 17.99 -22.57 -20.83
C ILE A 135 19.48 -22.76 -20.54
N GLU A 136 19.84 -23.10 -19.31
CA GLU A 136 21.22 -23.38 -18.91
C GLU A 136 21.82 -24.52 -19.75
N ALA A 137 21.07 -25.60 -19.98
CA ALA A 137 21.50 -26.69 -20.85
C ALA A 137 21.76 -26.23 -22.30
N LYS A 138 20.85 -25.43 -22.87
CA LYS A 138 21.01 -24.89 -24.24
C LYS A 138 22.17 -23.91 -24.35
N LEU A 139 22.39 -23.07 -23.33
CA LEU A 139 23.55 -22.18 -23.28
C LEU A 139 24.86 -22.99 -23.29
N GLY A 140 24.93 -24.05 -22.49
CA GLY A 140 26.08 -24.96 -22.50
C GLY A 140 26.35 -25.55 -23.89
N GLU A 141 25.32 -26.02 -24.58
CA GLU A 141 25.44 -26.55 -25.95
C GLU A 141 25.94 -25.47 -26.93
N LEU A 142 25.38 -24.26 -26.88
CA LEU A 142 25.80 -23.15 -27.73
C LEU A 142 27.27 -22.76 -27.51
N TYR A 143 27.73 -22.72 -26.25
CA TYR A 143 29.14 -22.46 -25.94
C TYR A 143 30.04 -23.53 -26.57
N THR A 144 29.70 -24.82 -26.45
CA THR A 144 30.51 -25.88 -27.07
C THR A 144 30.54 -25.80 -28.61
N ASN A 145 29.46 -25.36 -29.24
CA ASN A 145 29.40 -25.17 -30.69
C ASN A 145 30.22 -23.96 -31.14
N LEU A 146 30.20 -22.87 -30.37
CA LEU A 146 31.01 -21.69 -30.63
C LEU A 146 32.51 -22.02 -30.59
N ASP A 147 32.95 -22.77 -29.56
CA ASP A 147 34.35 -23.20 -29.43
C ASP A 147 34.79 -24.05 -30.62
N LYS A 148 33.94 -24.95 -31.13
CA LYS A 148 34.24 -25.75 -32.34
C LYS A 148 34.44 -24.87 -33.57
N LEU A 149 33.53 -23.92 -33.81
CA LEU A 149 33.59 -23.02 -34.98
C LEU A 149 34.82 -22.11 -34.94
N GLN A 150 35.21 -21.61 -33.77
CA GLN A 150 36.44 -20.84 -33.62
C GLN A 150 37.66 -21.67 -34.01
N ASN A 151 37.77 -22.90 -33.52
CA ASN A 151 38.86 -23.81 -33.86
C ASN A 151 38.88 -24.19 -35.36
N GLU A 152 37.74 -24.21 -36.06
CA GLU A 152 37.67 -24.49 -37.50
C GLU A 152 38.05 -23.29 -38.39
N THR A 153 37.87 -22.07 -37.89
CA THR A 153 38.07 -20.81 -38.65
C THR A 153 39.47 -20.22 -38.51
N GLU A 154 40.30 -20.69 -37.57
CA GLU A 154 41.72 -20.37 -37.46
C GLU A 154 42.59 -21.06 -38.54
N LYS A 155 42.17 -21.04 -39.82
CA LYS A 155 43.10 -21.32 -40.92
C LYS A 155 43.94 -20.06 -41.16
N PRO A 156 45.28 -20.11 -41.04
CA PRO A 156 46.12 -18.93 -41.19
C PRO A 156 45.99 -18.37 -42.60
N VAL A 157 45.52 -17.13 -42.72
CA VAL A 157 45.52 -16.40 -43.98
C VAL A 157 46.95 -15.92 -44.24
N HIS A 158 47.58 -16.44 -45.29
CA HIS A 158 48.94 -16.04 -45.67
C HIS A 158 48.91 -14.90 -46.68
N PHE A 159 49.47 -13.75 -46.31
CA PHE A 159 49.72 -12.66 -47.24
C PHE A 159 50.98 -12.95 -48.05
N VAL A 160 50.84 -13.05 -49.38
CA VAL A 160 51.98 -13.20 -50.29
C VAL A 160 52.14 -11.90 -51.07
N LYS A 161 53.21 -11.15 -50.78
CA LYS A 161 53.60 -9.99 -51.59
C LYS A 161 54.26 -10.48 -52.87
N LEU A 162 53.76 -10.03 -54.02
CA LEU A 162 54.35 -10.32 -55.33
C LEU A 162 54.84 -9.01 -55.95
N ASP A 163 56.16 -8.88 -56.09
CA ASP A 163 56.73 -7.72 -56.79
C ASP A 163 56.44 -7.82 -58.30
N ASN A 164 55.97 -6.71 -58.88
CA ASN A 164 55.64 -6.62 -60.31
C ASN A 164 56.27 -5.36 -60.91
N LYS A 165 56.71 -5.45 -62.17
CA LYS A 165 57.40 -4.37 -62.90
C LYS A 165 56.48 -3.87 -64.01
N LEU A 166 56.51 -2.59 -64.36
CA LEU A 166 55.88 -2.03 -65.55
C LEU A 166 56.85 -2.20 -66.73
N THR A 167 56.42 -2.89 -67.79
CA THR A 167 57.31 -3.33 -68.88
C THR A 167 57.08 -2.63 -70.20
N SER A 168 55.88 -2.13 -70.46
CA SER A 168 55.59 -1.47 -71.73
C SER A 168 54.42 -0.49 -71.64
N ILE A 169 54.39 0.43 -72.60
CA ILE A 169 53.28 1.35 -72.87
C ILE A 169 52.56 0.84 -74.12
N SER A 170 51.23 0.89 -74.10
CA SER A 170 50.40 0.41 -75.20
C SER A 170 50.63 1.20 -76.50
N THR A 171 50.79 0.48 -77.61
CA THR A 171 50.88 1.04 -78.97
C THR A 171 49.54 1.45 -79.56
N SER A 172 48.42 1.03 -78.97
CA SER A 172 47.08 1.36 -79.47
C SER A 172 46.48 2.62 -78.83
N LYS A 173 47.03 3.09 -77.69
CA LYS A 173 46.60 4.31 -76.99
C LYS A 173 47.77 5.27 -76.84
N THR A 174 48.09 5.97 -77.93
CA THR A 174 49.27 6.83 -78.04
C THR A 174 48.90 8.30 -78.21
N CYS A 175 49.83 9.21 -77.92
CA CYS A 175 49.58 10.64 -78.04
C CYS A 175 49.46 11.13 -79.50
N CYS A 176 50.18 10.51 -80.44
CA CYS A 176 50.34 10.94 -81.84
C CYS A 176 50.05 9.77 -82.82
N LYS A 177 49.59 10.07 -84.04
CA LYS A 177 49.34 9.05 -85.10
C LYS A 177 50.57 8.18 -85.42
N ASN A 178 51.77 8.68 -85.15
CA ASN A 178 53.05 8.01 -85.42
C ASN A 178 53.60 7.22 -84.20
N ALA A 179 52.80 6.98 -83.16
CA ALA A 179 53.20 6.22 -81.95
C ALA A 179 54.49 6.70 -81.25
N CYS A 180 54.74 8.01 -81.27
CA CYS A 180 55.95 8.71 -80.84
C CYS A 180 56.43 8.38 -79.40
N ILE A 181 55.51 8.11 -78.46
CA ILE A 181 55.85 7.77 -77.06
C ILE A 181 56.46 6.36 -76.94
N ASN A 182 56.33 5.50 -77.96
CA ASN A 182 56.54 4.06 -77.82
C ASN A 182 57.82 3.51 -78.48
N SER A 183 58.74 4.37 -78.92
CA SER A 183 60.03 3.90 -79.46
C SER A 183 61.03 3.51 -78.38
N ASN A 184 60.92 4.05 -77.15
CA ASN A 184 61.74 3.65 -76.00
C ASN A 184 61.01 3.86 -74.66
N VAL A 185 60.69 2.78 -73.96
CA VAL A 185 59.92 2.77 -72.68
C VAL A 185 60.60 3.60 -71.58
N ASN A 186 61.94 3.73 -71.63
CA ASN A 186 62.72 4.49 -70.66
C ASN A 186 62.84 5.99 -71.01
N TYR A 187 62.49 6.42 -72.23
CA TYR A 187 62.75 7.79 -72.73
C TYR A 187 61.73 8.26 -73.80
N GLY A 188 60.47 7.83 -73.73
CA GLY A 188 59.48 8.02 -74.80
C GLY A 188 58.93 9.44 -74.96
N SER A 189 59.66 10.36 -75.59
CA SER A 189 59.22 11.76 -75.82
C SER A 189 58.32 11.94 -77.05
N CYS A 190 57.27 12.76 -76.92
CA CYS A 190 56.42 13.14 -78.05
C CYS A 190 57.04 14.31 -78.83
N ILE A 191 57.25 14.12 -80.15
CA ILE A 191 57.97 15.05 -81.04
C ILE A 191 57.33 16.46 -81.12
N PHE A 192 56.07 16.64 -80.70
CA PHE A 192 55.35 17.91 -80.80
C PHE A 192 55.11 18.65 -79.47
N ASN A 193 55.85 18.32 -78.39
CA ASN A 193 55.70 18.93 -77.06
C ASN A 193 54.28 18.86 -76.46
N LYS A 194 53.44 17.92 -76.90
CA LYS A 194 52.07 17.72 -76.39
C LYS A 194 51.96 16.64 -75.32
N GLY A 195 52.92 16.60 -74.40
CA GLY A 195 52.96 15.69 -73.24
C GLY A 195 53.90 14.49 -73.40
N PHE A 196 54.53 14.10 -72.29
CA PHE A 196 55.54 13.04 -72.19
C PHE A 196 55.17 12.07 -71.06
N VAL A 197 55.31 10.76 -71.29
CA VAL A 197 55.25 9.74 -70.24
C VAL A 197 56.48 8.86 -70.26
N ARG A 198 57.03 8.64 -69.07
CA ARG A 198 58.20 7.80 -68.84
C ARG A 198 57.91 6.76 -67.78
N ILE A 199 58.41 5.55 -67.98
CA ILE A 199 58.52 4.58 -66.90
C ILE A 199 59.94 4.68 -66.32
N VAL A 200 60.04 4.96 -65.02
CA VAL A 200 61.31 5.06 -64.27
C VAL A 200 61.46 3.84 -63.37
N ASP A 201 62.62 3.19 -63.47
CA ASP A 201 63.00 2.00 -62.68
C ASP A 201 61.97 0.86 -62.71
N TYR A 202 61.19 0.77 -63.79
CA TYR A 202 60.10 -0.19 -63.97
C TYR A 202 58.98 -0.12 -62.92
N LEU A 203 58.91 0.92 -62.09
CA LEU A 203 57.94 0.99 -60.98
C LEU A 203 57.18 2.32 -60.91
N LYS A 204 57.73 3.37 -61.51
CA LYS A 204 57.18 4.73 -61.44
C LYS A 204 56.76 5.17 -62.83
N VAL A 205 55.63 5.84 -62.91
CA VAL A 205 55.18 6.52 -64.14
C VAL A 205 55.31 8.02 -63.90
N GLU A 206 56.14 8.69 -64.69
CA GLU A 206 56.23 10.15 -64.73
C GLU A 206 55.35 10.67 -65.86
N TYR A 207 54.53 11.67 -65.57
CA TYR A 207 53.59 12.28 -66.51
C TYR A 207 53.79 13.79 -66.53
N HIS A 208 53.98 14.37 -67.73
CA HIS A 208 54.05 15.81 -67.94
C HIS A 208 52.77 16.31 -68.63
N SER A 209 52.07 17.23 -67.96
CA SER A 209 50.85 17.87 -68.47
C SER A 209 51.13 18.78 -69.66
N VAL A 210 50.17 18.88 -70.58
CA VAL A 210 50.27 19.74 -71.76
C VAL A 210 49.82 21.17 -71.45
N GLU A 211 50.45 22.15 -72.10
CA GLU A 211 49.97 23.54 -72.14
C GLU A 211 48.53 23.59 -72.69
N GLY A 212 47.62 24.23 -71.95
CA GLY A 212 46.18 24.24 -72.27
C GLY A 212 45.29 23.34 -71.39
N GLY A 213 45.83 22.72 -70.34
CA GLY A 213 45.05 22.10 -69.26
C GLY A 213 44.72 20.61 -69.44
N LYS A 214 44.14 20.00 -68.39
CA LYS A 214 43.88 18.54 -68.27
C LYS A 214 43.02 17.96 -69.38
N GLU A 215 42.23 18.78 -70.05
CA GLU A 215 41.25 18.37 -71.06
C GLU A 215 41.91 17.93 -72.37
N ASN A 216 43.15 18.37 -72.59
CA ASN A 216 43.98 17.97 -73.71
C ASN A 216 44.83 16.72 -73.43
N ASN A 217 44.78 16.18 -72.21
CA ASN A 217 45.56 15.01 -71.83
C ASN A 217 44.90 13.72 -72.35
N LYS A 218 45.66 12.89 -73.05
CA LYS A 218 45.19 11.57 -73.52
C LYS A 218 45.42 10.49 -72.47
N LYS A 219 44.49 9.52 -72.41
CA LYS A 219 44.63 8.30 -71.60
C LYS A 219 45.79 7.44 -72.08
N ILE A 220 46.59 6.93 -71.14
CA ILE A 220 47.73 6.04 -71.41
C ILE A 220 47.45 4.70 -70.74
N LEU A 221 47.86 3.62 -71.39
CA LEU A 221 47.77 2.26 -70.88
C LEU A 221 49.18 1.70 -70.72
N VAL A 222 49.52 1.30 -69.49
CA VAL A 222 50.78 0.63 -69.16
C VAL A 222 50.51 -0.84 -68.86
N PHE A 223 51.43 -1.71 -69.25
CA PHE A 223 51.36 -3.13 -68.96
C PHE A 223 52.39 -3.51 -67.91
N ALA A 224 51.95 -4.31 -66.95
CA ALA A 224 52.83 -4.95 -66.00
C ALA A 224 53.47 -6.20 -66.61
N GLN A 225 54.68 -6.54 -66.17
CA GLN A 225 55.47 -7.71 -66.56
C GLN A 225 54.67 -8.98 -66.37
N ARG A 226 53.96 -9.06 -65.24
CA ARG A 226 53.07 -10.15 -64.91
C ARG A 226 51.66 -9.60 -64.91
N SER A 227 51.02 -9.61 -66.09
CA SER A 227 49.59 -9.36 -66.18
C SER A 227 48.85 -10.52 -65.51
N PHE A 228 48.03 -10.22 -64.51
CA PHE A 228 47.21 -11.25 -63.87
C PHE A 228 45.88 -11.37 -64.62
N ASN A 229 45.60 -12.55 -65.16
CA ASN A 229 44.30 -12.87 -65.71
C ASN A 229 43.44 -13.45 -64.59
N LYS A 230 42.32 -12.79 -64.25
CA LYS A 230 41.38 -13.32 -63.26
C LYS A 230 40.88 -14.68 -63.75
N PRO A 231 41.06 -15.78 -62.99
CA PRO A 231 40.50 -17.07 -63.34
C PRO A 231 38.98 -16.95 -63.45
N THR A 232 38.38 -17.44 -64.53
CA THR A 232 36.94 -17.32 -64.79
C THR A 232 36.06 -18.13 -63.84
N ASN A 233 36.63 -19.07 -63.08
CA ASN A 233 35.86 -20.12 -62.39
C ASN A 233 36.19 -20.37 -60.90
N ASN A 234 36.70 -19.40 -60.13
CA ASN A 234 36.94 -19.62 -58.70
C ASN A 234 36.07 -18.75 -57.80
N ASN A 235 35.19 -19.41 -57.03
CA ASN A 235 34.40 -18.85 -55.92
C ASN A 235 35.23 -18.61 -54.65
N ASN A 236 36.54 -18.92 -54.69
CA ASN A 236 37.44 -18.63 -53.58
C ASN A 236 37.80 -17.14 -53.63
N GLN A 237 37.30 -16.41 -52.64
CA GLN A 237 37.51 -14.98 -52.41
C GLN A 237 38.98 -14.68 -52.14
N HIS A 238 39.77 -14.57 -53.19
CA HIS A 238 41.06 -13.92 -53.11
C HIS A 238 40.82 -12.41 -53.23
N LEU A 239 41.01 -11.69 -52.12
CA LEU A 239 41.13 -10.24 -52.16
C LEU A 239 42.52 -9.89 -52.71
N PHE A 240 42.53 -9.28 -53.89
CA PHE A 240 43.74 -8.76 -54.50
C PHE A 240 43.74 -7.24 -54.42
N TYR A 241 44.85 -6.69 -53.94
CA TYR A 241 45.09 -5.26 -53.93
C TYR A 241 46.32 -4.95 -54.79
N PHE A 242 46.24 -3.89 -55.58
CA PHE A 242 47.38 -3.32 -56.30
C PHE A 242 47.62 -1.92 -55.75
N GLU A 243 48.85 -1.66 -55.33
CA GLU A 243 49.28 -0.31 -54.96
C GLU A 243 49.95 0.33 -56.18
N ILE A 244 49.41 1.46 -56.67
CA ILE A 244 50.04 2.27 -57.71
C ILE A 244 50.37 3.63 -57.10
N LYS A 245 51.67 3.97 -57.04
CA LYS A 245 52.14 5.27 -56.57
C LYS A 245 52.31 6.23 -57.75
N ILE A 246 51.43 7.22 -57.85
CA ILE A 246 51.50 8.30 -58.84
C ILE A 246 52.17 9.51 -58.17
N ILE A 247 53.17 10.09 -58.83
CA ILE A 247 53.87 11.30 -58.34
C ILE A 247 53.69 12.39 -59.38
N GLU A 248 53.00 13.47 -59.01
CA GLU A 248 52.86 14.67 -59.84
C GLU A 248 54.07 15.58 -59.59
N LYS A 249 54.84 15.88 -60.65
CA LYS A 249 55.94 16.85 -60.59
C LYS A 249 55.45 18.14 -61.26
N ALA A 250 55.30 19.21 -60.48
CA ALA A 250 55.08 20.54 -61.04
C ALA A 250 56.41 21.06 -61.62
N GLU A 251 56.39 21.53 -62.87
CA GLU A 251 57.55 22.19 -63.46
C GLU A 251 57.73 23.56 -62.80
N ASN A 252 58.83 23.74 -62.06
CA ASN A 252 59.33 25.06 -61.71
C ASN A 252 59.77 25.74 -63.01
N GLN A 253 58.92 26.61 -63.55
CA GLN A 253 59.33 27.57 -64.58
C GLN A 253 60.41 28.48 -63.97
N LYS A 254 61.58 28.52 -64.60
CA LYS A 254 62.59 29.55 -64.37
C LYS A 254 62.09 30.90 -64.87
#